data_AF-A0A932XZA1-F1
#
_entry.id   AF-A0A932XZA1-F1
#
_cell.length_a   1.000
_cell.length_b   1.000
_cell.length_c   1.000
_cell.angle_alpha   90.00
_cell.angle_beta   90.00
_cell.angle_gamma   90.00
#
_symmetry.space_group_name_H-M   'P 1'
#
loop_
_entity.id
_entity.type
_entity.pdbx_description
1 polymer ?
#
loop_
_entity_poly.entity_id
_entity_poly.type
_entity_poly.pdbx_seq_one_letter_code
_entity_poly.pdbx_strand_id
1 'polypeptide(L)'
;MLKNQTPRRRSGQEGFHHIGLLLLVVVLLAVGLVGTRVFKNSSRDNTPSRIINSNEPAATKAVKAGQMLSRGKCQGTEKLTFTHLPMRPQDFSILIPYGLVVGDHVTPIDHQYFAPADYKSRRDAYPVYAMADSTLTEVELRTTERGIEYRMIFAHSCTSLYYYDLVTSLSGKVKAAYENNKGNIDVKLKAGEQIGAIGGQTLDFAYWDTDVPLTGFIKPASYDAEAWKIYTSDPYPRFTEELRDLLTVRNPRAAEPIAGKIDYDQPGKLIGNWFLAGTNGYAGHQGNQGGSYATGHLSFAPEHFDPGFFVISIGDYNGQPAQFVTKANKPNPADVSQTTGLVKYELVQLNYLKADGTFWDRTSLAKPVKADNSNSVIGVVLVQIIDDGNKIKFQAFPNKTAAQISGFTSAAKTYER
;
A
#
# COMPACT_ATOMS: atom_id res chain seq x y z
N MET A 1 -4.63 -30.40 62.07
CA MET A 1 -6.06 -30.41 61.63
C MET A 1 -6.41 -28.97 61.25
N LEU A 2 -6.08 -28.45 60.06
CA LEU A 2 -6.68 -28.66 58.73
C LEU A 2 -8.19 -28.39 58.65
N LYS A 3 -8.53 -27.20 58.12
CA LYS A 3 -9.59 -26.89 57.14
C LYS A 3 -9.42 -25.41 56.74
N ASN A 4 -8.50 -25.10 55.82
CA ASN A 4 -8.73 -24.92 54.38
C ASN A 4 -10.00 -24.13 54.01
N GLN A 5 -9.84 -22.83 53.75
CA GLN A 5 -10.69 -22.08 52.83
C GLN A 5 -9.82 -21.50 51.71
N THR A 6 -10.07 -22.01 50.51
CA THR A 6 -9.40 -21.73 49.24
C THR A 6 -9.89 -20.40 48.64
N PRO A 7 -9.06 -19.63 47.91
CA PRO A 7 -9.51 -18.41 47.24
C PRO A 7 -10.33 -18.74 45.99
N ARG A 8 -11.40 -17.95 45.75
CA ARG A 8 -12.22 -18.00 44.52
C ARG A 8 -11.34 -17.79 43.28
N ARG A 9 -11.28 -18.80 42.42
CA ARG A 9 -10.79 -18.72 41.04
C ARG A 9 -11.55 -17.63 40.29
N ARG A 10 -10.82 -16.66 39.70
CA ARG A 10 -11.33 -15.88 38.56
C ARG A 10 -11.50 -16.86 37.39
N SER A 11 -12.75 -17.09 37.01
CA SER A 11 -13.13 -17.83 35.80
C SER A 11 -12.61 -17.11 34.56
N GLY A 12 -12.16 -17.90 33.59
CA GLY A 12 -11.43 -17.44 32.41
C GLY A 12 -12.16 -16.41 31.56
N GLN A 13 -11.38 -15.44 31.08
CA GLN A 13 -11.64 -14.80 29.80
C GLN A 13 -11.18 -15.78 28.71
N GLU A 14 -12.09 -16.61 28.25
CA GLU A 14 -12.06 -17.06 26.86
C GLU A 14 -13.17 -16.35 26.11
N GLY A 15 -12.85 -15.92 24.89
CA GLY A 15 -13.85 -15.50 23.91
C GLY A 15 -13.64 -14.09 23.36
N PHE A 16 -13.51 -14.03 22.04
CA PHE A 16 -13.81 -12.90 21.15
C PHE A 16 -12.71 -12.00 20.57
N HIS A 17 -11.42 -12.22 20.83
CA HIS A 17 -10.36 -11.45 20.14
C HIS A 17 -9.81 -12.08 18.84
N HIS A 18 -10.16 -13.33 18.53
CA HIS A 18 -9.59 -14.02 17.35
C HIS A 18 -10.39 -13.82 16.05
N ILE A 19 -11.67 -13.45 16.11
CA ILE A 19 -12.53 -13.41 14.91
C ILE A 19 -12.30 -12.12 14.09
N GLY A 20 -12.06 -10.97 14.75
CA GLY A 20 -11.72 -9.72 14.07
C GLY A 20 -10.33 -9.77 13.42
N LEU A 21 -9.37 -10.41 14.08
CA LEU A 21 -8.02 -10.62 13.56
C LEU A 21 -8.01 -11.59 12.38
N LEU A 22 -8.80 -12.67 12.42
CA LEU A 22 -8.96 -13.62 11.32
C LEU A 22 -9.60 -12.99 10.09
N LEU A 23 -10.58 -12.10 10.23
CA LEU A 23 -11.20 -11.42 9.08
C LEU A 23 -10.24 -10.41 8.43
N LEU A 24 -9.48 -9.64 9.22
CA LEU A 24 -8.46 -8.74 8.68
C LEU A 24 -7.34 -9.55 8.01
N VAL A 25 -6.88 -10.65 8.62
CA VAL A 25 -5.86 -11.53 8.04
C VAL A 25 -6.37 -12.23 6.77
N VAL A 26 -7.63 -12.64 6.68
CA VAL A 26 -8.20 -13.23 5.45
C VAL A 26 -8.37 -12.19 4.34
N VAL A 27 -8.77 -10.96 4.67
CA VAL A 27 -8.80 -9.85 3.69
C VAL A 27 -7.38 -9.50 3.23
N LEU A 28 -6.40 -9.46 4.14
CA LEU A 28 -5.01 -9.14 3.83
C LEU A 28 -4.24 -10.28 3.13
N LEU A 29 -4.56 -11.54 3.41
CA LEU A 29 -4.05 -12.71 2.67
C LEU A 29 -4.63 -12.77 1.26
N ALA A 30 -5.89 -12.37 1.07
CA ALA A 30 -6.48 -12.20 -0.25
C ALA A 30 -5.78 -11.07 -1.05
N VAL A 31 -5.36 -9.98 -0.38
CA VAL A 31 -4.50 -8.94 -0.96
C VAL A 31 -3.06 -9.45 -1.23
N GLY A 32 -2.57 -10.43 -0.47
CA GLY A 32 -1.28 -11.08 -0.72
C GLY A 32 -1.21 -11.79 -2.08
N LEU A 33 -2.17 -12.68 -2.36
CA LEU A 33 -2.23 -13.40 -3.64
C LEU A 33 -2.44 -12.48 -4.87
N VAL A 34 -2.94 -11.26 -4.66
CA VAL A 34 -3.31 -10.27 -5.68
C VAL A 34 -2.12 -9.76 -6.49
N GLY A 35 -0.94 -9.62 -5.89
CA GLY A 35 0.23 -9.12 -6.61
C GLY A 35 0.71 -10.04 -7.73
N THR A 36 0.71 -11.36 -7.53
CA THR A 36 1.28 -12.34 -8.48
C THR A 36 0.64 -12.36 -9.87
N ARG A 37 -0.61 -11.89 -10.02
CA ARG A 37 -1.37 -11.98 -11.29
C ARG A 37 -1.30 -10.71 -12.14
N VAL A 38 -1.12 -9.53 -11.53
CA VAL A 38 -0.90 -8.26 -12.26
C VAL A 38 0.37 -8.36 -13.11
N PHE A 39 1.41 -9.03 -12.60
CA PHE A 39 2.69 -9.19 -13.28
C PHE A 39 2.68 -10.08 -14.54
N LYS A 40 1.67 -10.93 -14.76
CA LYS A 40 1.65 -11.83 -15.94
C LYS A 40 1.29 -11.13 -17.25
N ASN A 41 0.70 -9.93 -17.21
CA ASN A 41 0.27 -9.18 -18.40
C ASN A 41 1.12 -7.94 -18.71
N SER A 42 2.06 -7.53 -17.85
CA SER A 42 2.90 -6.34 -18.08
C SER A 42 4.14 -6.60 -18.95
N SER A 43 4.08 -7.55 -19.88
CA SER A 43 5.10 -7.70 -20.93
C SER A 43 4.78 -6.78 -22.12
N ARG A 44 4.91 -5.47 -21.89
CA ARG A 44 5.12 -4.45 -22.94
C ARG A 44 5.55 -3.12 -22.29
N ASP A 45 6.85 -2.85 -22.41
CA ASP A 45 7.50 -1.53 -22.31
C ASP A 45 7.51 -0.80 -20.95
N ASN A 46 8.46 -1.19 -20.10
CA ASN A 46 9.05 -0.43 -18.98
C ASN A 46 9.58 0.95 -19.45
N THR A 47 8.67 1.91 -19.66
CA THR A 47 8.95 3.20 -20.32
C THR A 47 8.93 4.41 -19.39
N PRO A 48 8.22 4.46 -18.25
CA PRO A 48 8.12 5.71 -17.49
C PRO A 48 9.43 6.22 -16.91
N SER A 49 10.31 5.36 -16.41
CA SER A 49 11.62 5.82 -15.95
C SER A 49 12.49 6.32 -17.11
N ARG A 50 12.31 5.77 -18.32
CA ARG A 50 12.95 6.31 -19.53
C ARG A 50 12.41 7.69 -19.89
N ILE A 51 11.10 7.92 -19.73
CA ILE A 51 10.48 9.22 -19.96
C ILE A 51 11.07 10.25 -18.99
N ILE A 52 11.14 9.93 -17.69
CA ILE A 52 11.70 10.81 -16.66
C ILE A 52 13.15 11.18 -16.98
N ASN A 53 13.96 10.19 -17.39
CA ASN A 53 15.39 10.37 -17.67
C ASN A 53 15.71 10.91 -19.08
N SER A 54 14.72 11.14 -19.94
CA SER A 54 14.94 11.68 -21.29
C SER A 54 15.35 13.16 -21.26
N ASN A 55 15.93 13.67 -22.34
CA ASN A 55 16.26 15.10 -22.49
C ASN A 55 15.06 15.96 -22.95
N GLU A 56 13.84 15.40 -22.94
CA GLU A 56 12.65 16.11 -23.40
C GLU A 56 12.17 17.17 -22.41
N PRO A 57 11.44 18.20 -22.88
CA PRO A 57 10.78 19.16 -21.98
C PRO A 57 9.84 18.46 -20.98
N ALA A 58 9.77 18.97 -19.75
CA ALA A 58 8.96 18.38 -18.68
C ALA A 58 7.47 18.22 -19.06
N ALA A 59 6.88 19.23 -19.68
CA ALA A 59 5.49 19.16 -20.16
C ALA A 59 5.27 18.02 -21.17
N THR A 60 6.23 17.81 -22.07
CA THR A 60 6.20 16.70 -23.04
C THR A 60 6.29 15.35 -22.34
N LYS A 61 7.18 15.22 -21.33
CA LYS A 61 7.30 14.00 -20.50
C LYS A 61 6.01 13.67 -19.79
N ALA A 62 5.39 14.66 -19.14
CA ALA A 62 4.14 14.50 -18.40
C ALA A 62 3.01 14.00 -19.30
N VAL A 63 2.85 14.60 -20.49
CA VAL A 63 1.84 14.17 -21.47
C VAL A 63 2.11 12.75 -21.96
N LYS A 64 3.36 12.39 -22.29
CA LYS A 64 3.71 11.02 -22.72
C LYS A 64 3.45 9.99 -21.63
N ALA A 65 3.72 10.34 -20.37
CA ALA A 65 3.41 9.47 -19.24
C ALA A 65 1.91 9.23 -19.12
N GLY A 66 1.07 10.27 -19.19
CA GLY A 66 -0.38 10.11 -19.14
C GLY A 66 -0.94 9.36 -20.34
N GLN A 67 -0.37 9.56 -21.55
CA GLN A 67 -0.72 8.77 -22.72
C GLN A 67 -0.42 7.29 -22.48
N MET A 68 0.72 6.94 -21.91
CA MET A 68 1.02 5.56 -21.58
C MET A 68 0.04 4.98 -20.55
N LEU A 69 -0.19 5.70 -19.46
CA LEU A 69 -1.07 5.27 -18.37
C LEU A 69 -2.55 5.17 -18.79
N SER A 70 -2.95 5.83 -19.87
CA SER A 70 -4.31 5.82 -20.41
C SER A 70 -4.46 5.01 -21.70
N ARG A 71 -3.47 4.19 -22.08
CA ARG A 71 -3.44 3.46 -23.35
C ARG A 71 -3.67 4.37 -24.58
N GLY A 72 -3.14 5.58 -24.53
CA GLY A 72 -3.17 6.59 -25.58
C GLY A 72 -4.48 7.38 -25.67
N LYS A 73 -5.39 7.24 -24.70
CA LYS A 73 -6.76 7.77 -24.78
C LYS A 73 -6.98 9.08 -24.03
N CYS A 74 -6.03 9.52 -23.20
CA CYS A 74 -6.10 10.83 -22.57
C CYS A 74 -6.01 11.96 -23.61
N GLN A 75 -6.54 13.14 -23.25
CA GLN A 75 -6.45 14.36 -24.05
C GLN A 75 -6.28 15.57 -23.13
N GLY A 76 -5.61 16.62 -23.61
CA GLY A 76 -5.40 17.86 -22.86
C GLY A 76 -4.50 17.69 -21.62
N THR A 77 -4.40 18.75 -20.84
CA THR A 77 -3.52 18.83 -19.64
C THR A 77 -4.21 19.50 -18.45
N GLU A 78 -5.54 19.60 -18.51
CA GLU A 78 -6.32 20.24 -17.45
C GLU A 78 -6.20 19.47 -16.14
N LYS A 79 -6.18 20.19 -15.01
CA LYS A 79 -6.15 19.59 -13.69
C LYS A 79 -7.55 19.18 -13.27
N LEU A 80 -7.68 17.93 -12.84
CA LEU A 80 -8.96 17.43 -12.36
C LEU A 80 -9.35 18.12 -11.04
N THR A 81 -10.66 18.27 -10.84
CA THR A 81 -11.26 18.54 -9.53
C THR A 81 -12.26 17.43 -9.25
N PHE A 82 -12.09 16.73 -8.13
CA PHE A 82 -13.04 15.74 -7.65
C PHE A 82 -14.24 16.44 -7.03
N THR A 83 -15.40 16.30 -7.67
CA THR A 83 -16.68 16.90 -7.26
C THR A 83 -17.66 15.86 -6.71
N HIS A 84 -17.27 14.58 -6.69
CA HIS A 84 -18.04 13.49 -6.12
C HIS A 84 -17.12 12.49 -5.40
N LEU A 85 -17.66 11.74 -4.44
CA LEU A 85 -16.95 10.63 -3.78
C LEU A 85 -17.16 9.31 -4.53
N PRO A 86 -16.23 8.35 -4.43
CA PRO A 86 -16.41 7.07 -5.10
C PRO A 86 -17.46 6.21 -4.41
N MET A 87 -17.78 6.49 -3.14
CA MET A 87 -18.81 5.83 -2.33
C MET A 87 -19.62 6.89 -1.58
N ARG A 88 -20.87 6.62 -1.24
CA ARG A 88 -21.68 7.54 -0.42
C ARG A 88 -21.07 7.65 0.98
N PRO A 89 -21.16 8.81 1.67
CA PRO A 89 -20.58 8.99 3.01
C PRO A 89 -21.00 7.95 4.06
N GLN A 90 -22.20 7.38 3.94
CA GLN A 90 -22.71 6.33 4.82
C GLN A 90 -22.22 4.91 4.45
N ASP A 91 -21.66 4.72 3.26
CA ASP A 91 -21.23 3.41 2.76
C ASP A 91 -19.77 3.08 3.12
N PHE A 92 -19.02 4.03 3.69
CA PHE A 92 -17.65 3.82 4.13
C PHE A 92 -17.39 4.35 5.55
N SER A 93 -16.50 3.70 6.29
CA SER A 93 -16.17 4.04 7.68
C SER A 93 -14.98 4.99 7.77
N ILE A 94 -13.86 4.63 7.13
CA ILE A 94 -12.59 5.36 7.18
C ILE A 94 -11.93 5.42 5.80
N LEU A 95 -11.08 6.43 5.62
CA LEU A 95 -10.14 6.51 4.51
C LEU A 95 -8.74 6.16 5.03
N ILE A 96 -8.19 5.02 4.62
CA ILE A 96 -6.82 4.64 4.97
C ILE A 96 -5.86 5.38 4.01
N PRO A 97 -4.85 6.11 4.51
CA PRO A 97 -3.93 6.90 3.69
C PRO A 97 -2.96 6.01 2.90
N TYR A 98 -2.21 6.63 2.00
CA TYR A 98 -1.05 6.01 1.36
C TYR A 98 -0.02 5.52 2.38
N GLY A 99 0.78 4.56 1.96
CA GLY A 99 1.97 4.14 2.65
C GLY A 99 1.79 3.03 3.69
N LEU A 100 0.57 2.48 3.80
CA LEU A 100 0.36 1.19 4.47
C LEU A 100 1.33 0.15 3.89
N VAL A 101 1.87 -0.72 4.74
CA VAL A 101 2.61 -1.92 4.34
C VAL A 101 1.92 -3.12 4.97
N VAL A 102 1.54 -4.09 4.15
CA VAL A 102 0.75 -5.23 4.64
C VAL A 102 0.76 -6.41 3.66
N GLY A 103 0.95 -7.63 4.19
CA GLY A 103 1.01 -8.83 3.35
C GLY A 103 2.08 -8.69 2.26
N ASP A 104 1.72 -9.02 1.02
CA ASP A 104 2.62 -8.91 -0.13
C ASP A 104 2.88 -7.45 -0.56
N HIS A 105 2.15 -6.46 -0.05
CA HIS A 105 2.50 -5.06 -0.21
C HIS A 105 3.62 -4.69 0.75
N VAL A 106 4.82 -5.17 0.43
CA VAL A 106 6.00 -5.01 1.28
C VAL A 106 6.51 -3.57 1.29
N THR A 107 6.40 -2.85 0.18
CA THR A 107 6.71 -1.42 0.10
C THR A 107 5.46 -0.59 0.41
N PRO A 108 5.59 0.68 0.84
CA PRO A 108 4.48 1.60 1.05
C PRO A 108 3.48 1.62 -0.12
N ILE A 109 2.20 1.38 0.18
CA ILE A 109 1.11 1.25 -0.80
C ILE A 109 0.76 2.60 -1.47
N ASP A 110 0.61 2.59 -2.79
CA ASP A 110 0.35 3.74 -3.68
C ASP A 110 -1.12 4.09 -3.87
N HIS A 111 -2.02 3.42 -3.16
CA HIS A 111 -3.44 3.75 -3.10
C HIS A 111 -3.95 3.98 -1.68
N GLN A 112 -5.00 4.77 -1.57
CA GLN A 112 -5.83 4.88 -0.38
C GLN A 112 -6.91 3.82 -0.43
N TYR A 113 -7.51 3.54 0.74
CA TYR A 113 -8.63 2.61 0.85
C TYR A 113 -9.86 3.30 1.40
N PHE A 114 -10.94 3.26 0.64
CA PHE A 114 -12.28 3.48 1.20
C PHE A 114 -12.72 2.18 1.86
N ALA A 115 -12.67 2.15 3.19
CA ALA A 115 -13.10 0.99 3.99
C ALA A 115 -14.64 0.93 4.03
N PRO A 116 -15.28 -0.20 3.66
CA PRO A 116 -16.74 -0.28 3.65
C PRO A 116 -17.30 -0.07 5.06
N ALA A 117 -18.49 0.49 5.15
CA ALA A 117 -19.18 0.69 6.43
C ALA A 117 -19.41 -0.65 7.17
N ASP A 118 -19.58 -1.74 6.43
CA ASP A 118 -19.59 -3.10 6.97
C ASP A 118 -18.71 -4.04 6.13
N TYR A 119 -17.62 -4.54 6.71
CA TYR A 119 -16.75 -5.54 6.09
C TYR A 119 -17.43 -6.91 5.91
N LYS A 120 -18.56 -7.16 6.57
CA LYS A 120 -19.39 -8.36 6.39
C LYS A 120 -20.49 -8.16 5.36
N SER A 121 -20.56 -7.00 4.70
CA SER A 121 -21.57 -6.76 3.68
C SER A 121 -21.46 -7.81 2.58
N ARG A 122 -22.60 -8.16 1.98
CA ARG A 122 -22.61 -8.99 0.77
C ARG A 122 -21.78 -8.32 -0.35
N ARG A 123 -21.30 -9.12 -1.29
CA ARG A 123 -20.72 -8.61 -2.55
C ARG A 123 -21.73 -7.69 -3.24
N ASP A 124 -21.24 -6.63 -3.88
CA ASP A 124 -22.05 -5.64 -4.60
C ASP A 124 -23.11 -4.94 -3.71
N ALA A 125 -22.80 -4.73 -2.43
CA ALA A 125 -23.68 -4.04 -1.48
C ALA A 125 -23.66 -2.52 -1.65
N TYR A 126 -22.50 -1.96 -2.00
CA TYR A 126 -22.28 -0.51 -2.02
C TYR A 126 -22.00 -0.04 -3.45
N PRO A 127 -22.79 0.91 -3.99
CA PRO A 127 -22.55 1.45 -5.33
C PRO A 127 -21.24 2.24 -5.38
N VAL A 128 -20.55 2.16 -6.52
CA VAL A 128 -19.32 2.93 -6.80
C VAL A 128 -19.59 3.94 -7.91
N TYR A 129 -19.06 5.15 -7.75
CA TYR A 129 -19.29 6.29 -8.65
C TYR A 129 -17.99 6.86 -9.22
N ALA A 130 -18.06 7.42 -10.43
CA ALA A 130 -16.98 8.25 -10.95
C ALA A 130 -16.86 9.56 -10.14
N MET A 131 -15.64 9.93 -9.74
CA MET A 131 -15.42 11.11 -8.88
C MET A 131 -15.31 12.43 -9.65
N ALA A 132 -15.07 12.37 -10.96
CA ALA A 132 -14.91 13.52 -11.84
C ALA A 132 -15.35 13.19 -13.27
N ASP A 133 -15.64 14.22 -14.05
CA ASP A 133 -15.76 14.12 -15.50
C ASP A 133 -14.45 13.57 -16.07
N SER A 134 -14.52 12.43 -16.74
CA SER A 134 -13.35 11.68 -17.19
C SER A 134 -13.70 10.73 -18.33
N THR A 135 -12.67 10.20 -18.99
CA THR A 135 -12.80 9.04 -19.86
C THR A 135 -12.29 7.82 -19.11
N LEU A 136 -13.11 6.78 -18.96
CA LEU A 136 -12.66 5.46 -18.56
C LEU A 136 -11.91 4.84 -19.74
N THR A 137 -10.62 4.59 -19.58
CA THR A 137 -9.71 4.19 -20.67
C THR A 137 -9.33 2.72 -20.61
N GLU A 138 -9.55 2.10 -19.44
CA GLU A 138 -9.13 0.74 -19.15
C GLU A 138 -10.03 0.09 -18.10
N VAL A 139 -10.36 -1.18 -18.31
CA VAL A 139 -10.97 -2.06 -17.32
C VAL A 139 -10.25 -3.41 -17.41
N GLU A 140 -9.50 -3.75 -16.38
CA GLU A 140 -8.83 -5.03 -16.25
C GLU A 140 -9.62 -5.94 -15.33
N LEU A 141 -9.77 -7.21 -15.72
CA LEU A 141 -10.49 -8.21 -14.95
C LEU A 141 -9.51 -9.10 -14.20
N ARG A 142 -9.80 -9.36 -12.93
CA ARG A 142 -9.09 -10.33 -12.09
C ARG A 142 -10.08 -11.34 -11.51
N THR A 143 -9.82 -12.63 -11.73
CA THR A 143 -10.54 -13.70 -11.02
C THR A 143 -9.78 -14.04 -9.75
N THR A 144 -10.45 -13.94 -8.60
CA THR A 144 -9.94 -14.33 -7.29
C THR A 144 -10.82 -15.43 -6.70
N GLU A 145 -10.43 -15.99 -5.55
CA GLU A 145 -11.27 -16.95 -4.80
C GLU A 145 -12.59 -16.32 -4.35
N ARG A 146 -12.66 -14.98 -4.26
CA ARG A 146 -13.83 -14.21 -3.86
C ARG A 146 -14.75 -13.83 -5.03
N GLY A 147 -14.35 -14.13 -6.26
CA GLY A 147 -15.08 -13.79 -7.49
C GLY A 147 -14.30 -12.88 -8.43
N ILE A 148 -15.03 -12.23 -9.34
CA ILE A 148 -14.46 -11.37 -10.39
C ILE A 148 -14.35 -9.94 -9.90
N GLU A 149 -13.15 -9.39 -9.90
CA GLU A 149 -12.85 -8.00 -9.54
C GLU A 149 -12.32 -7.22 -10.74
N TYR A 150 -12.47 -5.90 -10.69
CA TYR A 150 -12.07 -5.00 -11.77
C TYR A 150 -11.15 -3.89 -11.27
N ARG A 151 -10.08 -3.66 -12.02
CA ARG A 151 -9.25 -2.45 -11.96
C ARG A 151 -9.66 -1.53 -13.09
N MET A 152 -9.73 -0.23 -12.83
CA MET A 152 -10.24 0.77 -13.76
C MET A 152 -9.35 2.00 -13.77
N ILE A 153 -9.02 2.52 -14.95
CA ILE A 153 -8.25 3.77 -15.10
C ILE A 153 -9.11 4.84 -15.76
N PHE A 154 -9.13 6.02 -15.14
CA PHE A 154 -9.89 7.18 -15.56
C PHE A 154 -8.94 8.31 -15.91
N ALA A 155 -8.98 8.77 -17.15
CA ALA A 155 -8.22 9.94 -17.60
C ALA A 155 -9.15 11.16 -17.61
N HIS A 156 -8.87 12.15 -16.76
CA HIS A 156 -9.45 13.48 -16.91
C HIS A 156 -8.68 14.25 -17.98
N SER A 157 -7.35 14.15 -17.93
CA SER A 157 -6.44 14.68 -18.93
C SER A 157 -5.17 13.81 -19.04
N CYS A 158 -4.23 14.17 -19.92
CA CYS A 158 -2.93 13.49 -19.97
C CYS A 158 -2.01 13.84 -18.80
N THR A 159 -2.41 14.72 -17.87
CA THR A 159 -1.64 15.04 -16.67
C THR A 159 -2.42 14.90 -15.38
N SER A 160 -3.63 14.32 -15.45
CA SER A 160 -4.47 14.07 -14.29
C SER A 160 -5.33 12.83 -14.54
N LEU A 161 -4.97 11.76 -13.85
CA LEU A 161 -5.64 10.46 -13.92
C LEU A 161 -5.97 9.98 -12.51
N TYR A 162 -6.93 9.09 -12.39
CA TYR A 162 -7.15 8.35 -11.15
C TYR A 162 -7.53 6.91 -11.49
N TYR A 163 -7.44 6.01 -10.51
CA TYR A 163 -7.81 4.62 -10.71
C TYR A 163 -8.63 4.08 -9.55
N TYR A 164 -9.39 3.03 -9.85
CA TYR A 164 -9.98 2.14 -8.85
C TYR A 164 -9.45 0.72 -9.02
N ASP A 165 -9.29 0.00 -7.92
CA ASP A 165 -9.09 -1.45 -7.92
C ASP A 165 -10.10 -2.09 -6.97
N LEU A 166 -10.28 -3.41 -7.06
CA LEU A 166 -11.19 -4.20 -6.22
C LEU A 166 -12.69 -3.88 -6.41
N VAL A 167 -13.09 -3.28 -7.54
CA VAL A 167 -14.52 -3.12 -7.89
C VAL A 167 -15.12 -4.50 -8.16
N THR A 168 -16.24 -4.84 -7.51
CA THR A 168 -16.77 -6.22 -7.52
C THR A 168 -17.77 -6.53 -8.62
N SER A 169 -18.34 -5.49 -9.24
CA SER A 169 -19.21 -5.60 -10.42
C SER A 169 -19.21 -4.31 -11.23
N LEU A 170 -19.57 -4.42 -12.52
CA LEU A 170 -19.76 -3.29 -13.43
C LEU A 170 -21.24 -2.90 -13.49
N SER A 171 -21.53 -1.62 -13.72
CA SER A 171 -22.90 -1.10 -13.86
C SER A 171 -23.06 -0.20 -15.09
N GLY A 172 -24.32 0.00 -15.49
CA GLY A 172 -24.70 0.96 -16.53
C GLY A 172 -23.92 0.82 -17.84
N LYS A 173 -23.50 1.95 -18.40
CA LYS A 173 -22.76 1.98 -19.67
C LYS A 173 -21.34 1.40 -19.57
N VAL A 174 -20.74 1.37 -18.37
CA VAL A 174 -19.43 0.72 -18.16
C VAL A 174 -19.57 -0.78 -18.38
N LYS A 175 -20.60 -1.41 -17.80
CA LYS A 175 -20.91 -2.83 -18.04
C LYS A 175 -21.16 -3.10 -19.53
N ALA A 176 -22.02 -2.31 -20.16
CA ALA A 176 -22.34 -2.46 -21.58
C ALA A 176 -21.09 -2.32 -22.48
N ALA A 177 -20.24 -1.33 -22.23
CA ALA A 177 -19.01 -1.13 -22.98
C ALA A 177 -18.02 -2.29 -22.80
N TYR A 178 -17.86 -2.78 -21.57
CA TYR A 178 -16.99 -3.91 -21.27
C TYR A 178 -17.47 -5.21 -21.93
N GLU A 179 -18.77 -5.48 -21.89
CA GLU A 179 -19.37 -6.66 -22.54
C GLU A 179 -19.23 -6.61 -24.06
N ASN A 180 -19.35 -5.41 -24.66
CA ASN A 180 -19.23 -5.22 -26.11
C ASN A 180 -17.78 -5.26 -26.61
N ASN A 181 -16.82 -4.73 -25.85
CA ASN A 181 -15.43 -4.62 -26.30
C ASN A 181 -14.45 -4.87 -25.16
N LYS A 182 -14.39 -6.14 -24.73
CA LYS A 182 -13.56 -6.62 -23.61
C LYS A 182 -12.13 -6.07 -23.70
N GLY A 183 -11.82 -5.13 -22.81
CA GLY A 183 -10.47 -4.56 -22.67
C GLY A 183 -10.12 -3.39 -23.59
N ASN A 184 -10.97 -3.02 -24.58
CA ASN A 184 -10.83 -1.76 -25.31
C ASN A 184 -11.92 -0.77 -24.89
N ILE A 185 -11.70 -0.14 -23.74
CA ILE A 185 -12.67 0.75 -23.10
C ILE A 185 -12.37 2.21 -23.45
N ASP A 186 -13.37 2.94 -23.92
CA ASP A 186 -13.31 4.38 -24.14
C ASP A 186 -14.70 4.95 -23.85
N VAL A 187 -14.94 5.27 -22.58
CA VAL A 187 -16.27 5.65 -22.08
C VAL A 187 -16.18 6.98 -21.35
N LYS A 188 -16.79 8.02 -21.91
CA LYS A 188 -16.93 9.31 -21.23
C LYS A 188 -17.90 9.19 -20.06
N LEU A 189 -17.49 9.60 -18.88
CA LEU A 189 -18.24 9.57 -17.63
C LEU A 189 -18.43 10.98 -17.10
N LYS A 190 -19.54 11.18 -16.39
CA LYS A 190 -19.77 12.36 -15.58
C LYS A 190 -19.51 12.07 -14.11
N ALA A 191 -19.06 13.07 -13.36
CA ALA A 191 -18.98 12.97 -11.91
C ALA A 191 -20.33 12.52 -11.32
N GLY A 192 -20.30 11.58 -10.36
CA GLY A 192 -21.51 11.00 -9.75
C GLY A 192 -22.21 9.91 -10.56
N GLU A 193 -21.71 9.57 -11.75
CA GLU A 193 -22.24 8.44 -12.51
C GLU A 193 -21.83 7.11 -11.87
N GLN A 194 -22.80 6.21 -11.65
CA GLN A 194 -22.52 4.89 -11.08
C GLN A 194 -21.82 4.00 -12.11
N ILE A 195 -20.66 3.46 -11.75
CA ILE A 195 -19.80 2.65 -12.62
C ILE A 195 -19.75 1.17 -12.19
N GLY A 196 -20.12 0.88 -10.95
CA GLY A 196 -20.06 -0.47 -10.40
C GLY A 196 -20.57 -0.56 -8.97
N ALA A 197 -20.08 -1.56 -8.26
CA ALA A 197 -20.29 -1.74 -6.83
C ALA A 197 -19.07 -2.40 -6.16
N ILE A 198 -19.00 -2.30 -4.83
CA ILE A 198 -18.14 -3.11 -3.96
C ILE A 198 -18.95 -3.85 -2.89
N GLY A 199 -18.33 -4.78 -2.18
CA GLY A 199 -18.91 -5.33 -0.95
C GLY A 199 -17.99 -6.34 -0.26
N GLY A 200 -17.92 -6.28 1.08
CA GLY A 200 -17.07 -7.13 1.90
C GLY A 200 -15.56 -6.87 1.74
N GLN A 201 -15.18 -5.79 1.08
CA GLN A 201 -13.79 -5.38 0.82
C GLN A 201 -13.69 -3.86 0.66
N THR A 202 -12.47 -3.35 0.71
CA THR A 202 -12.14 -1.95 0.42
C THR A 202 -12.34 -1.64 -1.07
N LEU A 203 -12.56 -0.37 -1.38
CA LEU A 203 -12.31 0.18 -2.70
C LEU A 203 -10.95 0.90 -2.68
N ASP A 204 -10.08 0.49 -3.58
CA ASP A 204 -8.76 1.08 -3.73
C ASP A 204 -8.86 2.31 -4.61
N PHE A 205 -8.18 3.40 -4.24
CA PHE A 205 -8.21 4.66 -4.97
C PHE A 205 -6.83 5.31 -4.98
N ALA A 206 -6.36 5.74 -6.15
CA ALA A 206 -5.24 6.68 -6.20
C ALA A 206 -5.44 7.76 -7.27
N TYR A 207 -4.81 8.91 -7.02
CA TYR A 207 -4.68 10.00 -7.97
C TYR A 207 -3.24 10.02 -8.51
N TRP A 208 -3.12 10.21 -9.82
CA TRP A 208 -1.86 10.37 -10.51
C TRP A 208 -1.75 11.76 -11.12
N ASP A 209 -0.66 12.45 -10.82
CA ASP A 209 -0.28 13.71 -11.43
C ASP A 209 1.05 13.52 -12.16
N THR A 210 1.01 13.48 -13.49
CA THR A 210 2.23 13.24 -14.28
C THR A 210 3.10 14.47 -14.44
N ASP A 211 2.63 15.66 -14.05
CA ASP A 211 3.45 16.88 -14.01
C ASP A 211 4.41 16.89 -12.82
N VAL A 212 4.10 16.12 -11.77
CA VAL A 212 4.85 16.12 -10.51
C VAL A 212 5.24 14.68 -10.12
N PRO A 213 6.20 14.06 -10.83
CA PRO A 213 6.71 12.76 -10.43
C PRO A 213 7.32 12.82 -9.03
N LEU A 214 7.14 11.74 -8.26
CA LEU A 214 7.75 11.56 -6.95
C LEU A 214 9.28 11.56 -7.05
N THR A 215 9.91 12.36 -6.21
CA THR A 215 11.37 12.55 -6.20
C THR A 215 12.06 11.78 -5.07
N GLY A 216 11.30 11.19 -4.15
CA GLY A 216 11.83 10.43 -3.02
C GLY A 216 12.16 8.97 -3.34
N PHE A 217 11.95 8.51 -4.58
CA PHE A 217 12.48 7.23 -5.05
C PHE A 217 13.87 7.48 -5.65
N ILE A 218 14.92 6.91 -5.06
CA ILE A 218 16.30 7.15 -5.52
C ILE A 218 16.54 6.55 -6.92
N LYS A 219 15.90 5.41 -7.21
CA LYS A 219 15.98 4.74 -8.51
C LYS A 219 14.56 4.45 -9.02
N PRO A 220 13.90 5.42 -9.69
CA PRO A 220 12.56 5.24 -10.24
C PRO A 220 12.45 4.01 -11.16
N ALA A 221 13.53 3.65 -11.87
CA ALA A 221 13.61 2.48 -12.73
C ALA A 221 13.32 1.14 -12.03
N SER A 222 13.53 1.07 -10.70
CA SER A 222 13.14 -0.10 -9.91
C SER A 222 11.63 -0.35 -9.93
N TYR A 223 10.81 0.63 -10.29
CA TYR A 223 9.35 0.55 -10.28
C TYR A 223 8.72 0.38 -11.67
N ASP A 224 9.51 0.16 -12.72
CA ASP A 224 8.98 0.13 -14.09
C ASP A 224 7.90 -0.93 -14.34
N ALA A 225 7.83 -2.00 -13.53
CA ALA A 225 6.76 -2.99 -13.64
C ALA A 225 5.40 -2.50 -13.13
N GLU A 226 5.39 -1.49 -12.25
CA GLU A 226 4.20 -0.77 -11.78
C GLU A 226 4.44 0.73 -11.91
N ALA A 227 4.70 1.14 -13.14
CA ALA A 227 5.31 2.43 -13.41
C ALA A 227 4.43 3.65 -13.14
N TRP A 228 3.16 3.44 -12.80
CA TRP A 228 2.27 4.49 -12.30
C TRP A 228 2.67 4.99 -10.90
N LYS A 229 3.36 4.18 -10.09
CA LYS A 229 3.69 4.54 -8.69
C LYS A 229 4.45 5.85 -8.59
N ILE A 230 5.36 6.10 -9.53
CA ILE A 230 6.19 7.31 -9.56
C ILE A 230 5.38 8.59 -9.81
N TYR A 231 4.11 8.48 -10.20
CA TYR A 231 3.19 9.61 -10.41
C TYR A 231 2.10 9.70 -9.33
N THR A 232 2.17 8.86 -8.29
CA THR A 232 1.23 8.93 -7.15
C THR A 232 1.32 10.31 -6.50
N SER A 233 0.18 10.98 -6.38
CA SER A 233 0.13 12.36 -5.90
C SER A 233 -0.95 12.53 -4.83
N ASP A 234 -0.79 13.54 -3.98
CA ASP A 234 -1.78 13.88 -2.95
C ASP A 234 -3.11 14.31 -3.60
N PRO A 235 -4.22 13.57 -3.37
CA PRO A 235 -5.52 13.92 -3.94
C PRO A 235 -6.22 15.05 -3.17
N TYR A 236 -5.80 15.40 -1.94
CA TYR A 236 -6.49 16.38 -1.09
C TYR A 236 -6.66 17.76 -1.75
N PRO A 237 -5.63 18.31 -2.41
CA PRO A 237 -5.74 19.57 -3.16
C PRO A 237 -6.68 19.50 -4.38
N ARG A 238 -7.13 18.32 -4.80
CA ARG A 238 -8.03 18.13 -5.94
C ARG A 238 -9.49 17.93 -5.53
N PHE A 239 -9.78 17.71 -4.25
CA PHE A 239 -11.16 17.69 -3.77
C PHE A 239 -11.73 19.10 -3.62
N THR A 240 -13.03 19.24 -3.88
CA THR A 240 -13.81 20.38 -3.35
C THR A 240 -13.61 20.48 -1.84
N GLU A 241 -13.79 21.68 -1.29
CA GLU A 241 -13.60 21.94 0.14
C GLU A 241 -14.43 20.99 1.02
N GLU A 242 -15.72 20.83 0.71
CA GLU A 242 -16.63 19.92 1.43
C GLU A 242 -16.12 18.47 1.44
N LEU A 243 -15.68 17.95 0.29
CA LEU A 243 -15.19 16.58 0.19
C LEU A 243 -13.85 16.42 0.91
N ARG A 244 -12.97 17.41 0.82
CA ARG A 244 -11.67 17.42 1.51
C ARG A 244 -11.86 17.39 3.02
N ASP A 245 -12.78 18.20 3.55
CA ASP A 245 -13.07 18.26 4.98
C ASP A 245 -13.62 16.93 5.49
N LEU A 246 -14.59 16.37 4.77
CA LEU A 246 -15.15 15.05 5.09
C LEU A 246 -14.07 13.96 5.09
N LEU A 247 -13.23 13.89 4.05
CA LEU A 247 -12.16 12.88 3.95
C LEU A 247 -11.06 13.12 4.99
N THR A 248 -10.78 14.36 5.37
CA THR A 248 -9.86 14.69 6.46
C THR A 248 -10.38 14.14 7.78
N VAL A 249 -11.68 14.33 8.08
CA VAL A 249 -12.31 13.78 9.29
C VAL A 249 -12.30 12.25 9.27
N ARG A 250 -12.50 11.63 8.10
CA ARG A 250 -12.57 10.16 7.93
C ARG A 250 -11.21 9.47 7.88
N ASN A 251 -10.11 10.22 7.87
CA ASN A 251 -8.76 9.67 7.84
C ASN A 251 -8.19 9.55 9.28
N PRO A 252 -7.85 8.33 9.76
CA PRO A 252 -7.29 8.14 11.10
C PRO A 252 -5.92 8.79 11.31
N ARG A 253 -5.19 9.10 10.24
CA ARG A 253 -3.91 9.81 10.28
C ARG A 253 -4.13 11.28 10.63
N ALA A 254 -3.35 11.79 11.57
CA ALA A 254 -3.30 13.22 11.90
C ALA A 254 -1.97 13.89 11.53
N ALA A 255 -0.93 13.11 11.21
CA ALA A 255 0.37 13.64 10.79
C ALA A 255 0.36 14.04 9.32
N GLU A 256 1.08 15.11 8.96
CA GLU A 256 1.24 15.51 7.56
C GLU A 256 2.23 14.58 6.81
N PRO A 257 2.08 14.44 5.48
CA PRO A 257 0.88 14.76 4.72
C PRO A 257 -0.31 13.89 5.17
N ILE A 258 -1.51 14.44 5.32
CA ILE A 258 -2.72 13.65 5.71
C ILE A 258 -2.96 12.49 4.73
N ALA A 259 -2.70 12.69 3.44
CA ALA A 259 -2.83 11.64 2.44
C ALA A 259 -1.83 10.48 2.61
N GLY A 260 -0.77 10.66 3.40
CA GLY A 260 0.40 9.78 3.41
C GLY A 260 1.29 10.00 2.19
N LYS A 261 2.37 9.22 2.09
CA LYS A 261 3.29 9.17 0.93
C LYS A 261 3.95 7.79 0.85
N ILE A 262 4.66 7.54 -0.25
CA ILE A 262 5.27 6.22 -0.54
C ILE A 262 6.78 6.24 -0.80
N ASP A 263 7.35 7.41 -1.08
CA ASP A 263 8.71 7.62 -1.57
C ASP A 263 9.65 8.09 -0.45
N TYR A 264 9.91 7.21 0.52
CA TYR A 264 10.68 7.56 1.72
C TYR A 264 12.19 7.42 1.58
N ASP A 265 12.71 7.06 0.41
CA ASP A 265 14.14 6.80 0.25
C ASP A 265 14.95 8.08 0.53
N GLN A 266 16.05 7.93 1.24
CA GLN A 266 17.01 9.00 1.48
C GLN A 266 18.42 8.53 1.11
N PRO A 267 19.16 9.28 0.27
CA PRO A 267 20.51 8.89 -0.15
C PRO A 267 21.42 8.60 1.05
N GLY A 268 22.13 7.47 1.03
CA GLY A 268 23.04 7.09 2.12
C GLY A 268 22.38 6.56 3.40
N LYS A 269 21.03 6.53 3.48
CA LYS A 269 20.29 6.16 4.70
C LYS A 269 19.51 4.86 4.56
N LEU A 270 19.17 4.22 5.69
CA LEU A 270 18.45 2.94 5.70
C LEU A 270 16.97 3.09 5.31
N ILE A 271 16.35 4.22 5.64
CA ILE A 271 14.95 4.50 5.31
C ILE A 271 14.70 4.39 3.80
N GLY A 272 13.56 3.79 3.45
CA GLY A 272 13.14 3.56 2.07
C GLY A 272 12.92 2.10 1.71
N ASN A 273 12.80 1.87 0.41
CA ASN A 273 12.58 0.56 -0.20
C ASN A 273 13.89 -0.06 -0.68
N TRP A 274 13.96 -1.38 -0.58
CA TRP A 274 15.12 -2.19 -0.92
C TRP A 274 14.66 -3.45 -1.65
N PHE A 275 15.36 -3.79 -2.72
CA PHE A 275 15.08 -4.95 -3.55
C PHE A 275 16.27 -5.90 -3.51
N LEU A 276 16.01 -7.20 -3.45
CA LEU A 276 17.05 -8.22 -3.42
C LEU A 276 17.97 -8.05 -4.63
N ALA A 277 19.28 -7.98 -4.42
CA ALA A 277 20.24 -7.74 -5.49
C ALA A 277 20.17 -8.84 -6.56
N GLY A 278 20.27 -8.45 -7.83
CA GLY A 278 20.11 -9.38 -8.96
C GLY A 278 18.65 -9.78 -9.25
N THR A 279 17.68 -9.06 -8.69
CA THR A 279 16.26 -9.16 -9.09
C THR A 279 15.84 -7.97 -9.95
N ASN A 280 14.60 -7.97 -10.46
CA ASN A 280 14.10 -6.94 -11.36
C ASN A 280 13.40 -5.78 -10.62
N GLY A 281 14.01 -5.30 -9.53
CA GLY A 281 13.41 -4.28 -8.68
C GLY A 281 12.05 -4.72 -8.14
N TYR A 282 11.05 -3.85 -8.27
CA TYR A 282 9.66 -4.08 -7.85
C TYR A 282 8.98 -5.24 -8.60
N ALA A 283 9.44 -5.60 -9.79
CA ALA A 283 8.91 -6.76 -10.50
C ALA A 283 9.29 -8.08 -9.80
N GLY A 284 10.29 -8.05 -8.92
CA GLY A 284 10.83 -9.22 -8.23
C GLY A 284 11.52 -10.21 -9.16
N HIS A 285 11.61 -11.46 -8.72
CA HIS A 285 12.13 -12.56 -9.53
C HIS A 285 11.01 -13.10 -10.44
N GLN A 286 10.82 -12.50 -11.62
CA GLN A 286 9.89 -13.04 -12.60
C GLN A 286 10.51 -14.27 -13.30
N GLY A 287 9.94 -15.44 -13.05
CA GLY A 287 10.25 -16.68 -13.77
C GLY A 287 10.74 -17.80 -12.86
N ASN A 288 9.93 -18.86 -12.77
CA ASN A 288 10.23 -20.17 -12.15
C ASN A 288 10.82 -20.12 -10.75
N GLN A 289 9.97 -20.25 -9.70
CA GLN A 289 10.18 -21.04 -8.46
C GLN A 289 9.17 -20.58 -7.38
N GLY A 290 7.86 -20.80 -7.58
CA GLY A 290 6.84 -20.85 -6.51
C GLY A 290 6.64 -19.67 -5.54
N GLY A 291 7.43 -18.59 -5.60
CA GLY A 291 7.39 -17.46 -4.66
C GLY A 291 6.56 -16.27 -5.16
N SER A 292 6.14 -15.41 -4.23
CA SER A 292 5.46 -14.16 -4.56
C SER A 292 6.43 -13.14 -5.18
N TYR A 293 5.92 -12.21 -6.00
CA TYR A 293 6.71 -11.08 -6.50
C TYR A 293 7.39 -10.31 -5.35
N ALA A 294 6.71 -10.27 -4.20
CA ALA A 294 7.14 -9.57 -3.00
C ALA A 294 8.31 -10.24 -2.27
N THR A 295 8.65 -11.50 -2.56
CA THR A 295 9.70 -12.26 -1.83
C THR A 295 11.06 -11.54 -1.82
N GLY A 296 11.37 -10.79 -2.89
CA GLY A 296 12.59 -10.00 -2.99
C GLY A 296 12.51 -8.59 -2.38
N HIS A 297 11.36 -8.19 -1.83
CA HIS A 297 11.14 -6.84 -1.35
C HIS A 297 11.47 -6.70 0.14
N LEU A 298 11.90 -5.50 0.53
CA LEU A 298 12.16 -5.09 1.89
C LEU A 298 11.90 -3.59 2.00
N SER A 299 11.26 -3.14 3.09
CA SER A 299 11.13 -1.70 3.35
C SER A 299 11.35 -1.36 4.81
N PHE A 300 11.93 -0.18 5.01
CA PHE A 300 12.02 0.52 6.29
C PHE A 300 11.30 1.85 6.11
N ALA A 301 10.03 1.90 6.47
CA ALA A 301 9.16 3.05 6.19
C ALA A 301 8.51 3.57 7.48
N PRO A 302 8.23 4.88 7.58
CA PRO A 302 7.39 5.40 8.65
C PRO A 302 6.04 4.68 8.69
N GLU A 303 5.51 4.49 9.88
CA GLU A 303 4.17 3.92 10.08
C GLU A 303 3.12 4.90 9.51
N HIS A 304 2.15 4.37 8.76
CA HIS A 304 1.26 5.15 7.90
C HIS A 304 0.21 5.98 8.64
N PHE A 305 -0.10 5.68 9.91
CA PHE A 305 -0.92 6.55 10.77
C PHE A 305 -0.06 7.43 11.67
N ASP A 306 0.98 6.85 12.27
CA ASP A 306 1.85 7.50 13.25
C ASP A 306 3.34 7.43 12.84
N PRO A 307 3.84 8.40 12.07
CA PRO A 307 5.22 8.38 11.56
C PRO A 307 6.28 8.55 12.66
N GLY A 308 5.89 8.70 13.93
CA GLY A 308 6.80 8.56 15.06
C GLY A 308 7.33 7.14 15.23
N PHE A 309 6.68 6.14 14.62
CA PHE A 309 7.14 4.77 14.49
C PHE A 309 7.59 4.46 13.06
N PHE A 310 8.35 3.38 12.90
CA PHE A 310 8.66 2.82 11.59
C PHE A 310 8.35 1.32 11.55
N VAL A 311 7.97 0.86 10.37
CA VAL A 311 7.70 -0.54 10.07
C VAL A 311 8.87 -1.11 9.26
N ILE A 312 9.32 -2.29 9.67
CA ILE A 312 10.20 -3.17 8.90
C ILE A 312 9.29 -4.19 8.22
N SER A 313 9.16 -4.08 6.91
CA SER A 313 8.34 -4.98 6.09
C SER A 313 9.24 -5.86 5.26
N ILE A 314 9.09 -7.18 5.39
CA ILE A 314 10.01 -8.17 4.84
C ILE A 314 9.21 -9.11 3.94
N GLY A 315 9.60 -9.23 2.67
CA GLY A 315 8.92 -10.11 1.71
C GLY A 315 9.14 -11.60 1.89
N ASP A 316 10.22 -11.97 2.57
CA ASP A 316 10.60 -13.34 2.90
C ASP A 316 11.05 -13.44 4.36
N TYR A 317 10.07 -13.62 5.24
CA TYR A 317 10.26 -13.93 6.65
C TYR A 317 9.85 -15.38 6.91
N ASN A 318 10.81 -16.29 6.74
CA ASN A 318 10.57 -17.74 6.81
C ASN A 318 9.57 -18.24 5.75
N GLY A 319 9.73 -17.75 4.51
CA GLY A 319 8.92 -18.18 3.36
C GLY A 319 7.60 -17.43 3.18
N GLN A 320 7.31 -16.41 3.99
CA GLN A 320 6.09 -15.60 3.90
C GLN A 320 6.40 -14.12 4.18
N PRO A 321 5.66 -13.17 3.59
CA PRO A 321 5.85 -11.76 3.92
C PRO A 321 5.34 -11.44 5.32
N ALA A 322 6.01 -10.52 6.02
CA ALA A 322 5.63 -10.10 7.36
C ALA A 322 6.07 -8.66 7.67
N GLN A 323 5.27 -7.98 8.50
CA GLN A 323 5.47 -6.58 8.90
C GLN A 323 5.64 -6.47 10.41
N PHE A 324 6.62 -5.68 10.83
CA PHE A 324 6.99 -5.54 12.24
C PHE A 324 7.29 -4.08 12.58
N VAL A 325 6.98 -3.69 13.81
CA VAL A 325 7.66 -2.55 14.44
C VAL A 325 8.82 -3.08 15.29
N THR A 326 9.63 -2.17 15.83
CA THR A 326 10.76 -2.56 16.66
C THR A 326 10.49 -2.27 18.13
N LYS A 327 11.01 -3.11 19.03
CA LYS A 327 10.79 -2.97 20.49
C LYS A 327 11.27 -1.63 21.03
N ALA A 328 12.41 -1.16 20.56
CA ALA A 328 13.00 0.10 21.00
C ALA A 328 12.55 1.32 20.16
N ASN A 329 11.87 1.09 19.03
CA ASN A 329 11.61 2.09 18.01
C ASN A 329 12.87 2.90 17.63
N LYS A 330 14.06 2.27 17.70
CA LYS A 330 15.37 2.89 17.53
C LYS A 330 16.44 1.88 17.07
N PRO A 331 17.53 2.32 16.41
CA PRO A 331 17.68 3.67 15.84
C PRO A 331 16.63 3.94 14.75
N ASN A 332 16.36 5.21 14.44
CA ASN A 332 15.46 5.55 13.33
C ASN A 332 16.18 5.21 12.01
N PRO A 333 15.57 4.50 11.05
CA PRO A 333 16.19 4.20 9.75
C PRO A 333 16.67 5.44 8.97
N ALA A 334 16.10 6.62 9.19
CA ALA A 334 16.58 7.87 8.58
C ALA A 334 17.94 8.32 9.14
N ASP A 335 18.29 7.90 10.35
CA ASP A 335 19.56 8.25 11.00
C ASP A 335 20.66 7.23 10.72
N VAL A 336 20.30 5.99 10.34
CA VAL A 336 21.25 4.92 10.04
C VAL A 336 21.96 5.16 8.71
N SER A 337 23.29 5.19 8.74
CA SER A 337 24.18 5.30 7.57
C SER A 337 25.26 4.22 7.61
N GLN A 338 26.12 4.17 6.59
CA GLN A 338 27.25 3.23 6.54
C GLN A 338 28.17 3.34 7.77
N THR A 339 28.38 4.56 8.29
CA THR A 339 29.16 4.84 9.51
C THR A 339 28.52 4.31 10.80
N THR A 340 27.21 4.05 10.81
CA THR A 340 26.53 3.42 11.95
C THR A 340 27.00 1.97 12.15
N GLY A 341 27.46 1.31 11.08
CA GLY A 341 27.88 -0.09 11.12
C GLY A 341 26.69 -1.05 11.23
N LEU A 342 26.89 -2.17 11.92
CA LEU A 342 25.86 -3.19 12.10
C LEU A 342 24.76 -2.69 13.04
N VAL A 343 23.53 -2.67 12.53
CA VAL A 343 22.32 -2.38 13.32
C VAL A 343 21.56 -3.68 13.57
N LYS A 344 21.07 -3.83 14.80
CA LYS A 344 20.25 -4.95 15.24
C LYS A 344 18.90 -4.42 15.74
N TYR A 345 17.81 -4.87 15.13
CA TYR A 345 16.46 -4.55 15.58
C TYR A 345 15.78 -5.79 16.17
N GLU A 346 15.21 -5.66 17.36
CA GLU A 346 14.27 -6.65 17.90
C GLU A 346 12.87 -6.36 17.36
N LEU A 347 12.30 -7.34 16.66
CA LEU A 347 11.00 -7.26 16.01
C LEU A 347 9.89 -7.61 17.00
N VAL A 348 8.83 -6.81 17.01
CA VAL A 348 7.63 -7.01 17.82
C VAL A 348 6.38 -6.72 17.00
N GLN A 349 5.20 -7.05 17.54
CA GLN A 349 3.93 -6.81 16.86
C GLN A 349 3.50 -5.35 17.00
N LEU A 350 2.89 -4.84 15.92
CA LEU A 350 2.25 -3.53 15.88
C LEU A 350 0.81 -3.63 16.37
N ASN A 351 0.47 -2.79 17.32
CA ASN A 351 -0.88 -2.48 17.78
C ASN A 351 -1.21 -1.01 17.48
N TYR A 352 -2.48 -0.66 17.67
CA TYR A 352 -2.94 0.71 17.54
C TYR A 352 -3.79 1.09 18.74
N LEU A 353 -3.62 2.32 19.21
CA LEU A 353 -4.42 2.91 20.26
C LEU A 353 -5.27 4.04 19.69
N LYS A 354 -6.50 4.16 20.22
CA LYS A 354 -7.33 5.35 20.08
C LYS A 354 -6.78 6.48 20.97
N ALA A 355 -7.30 7.68 20.78
CA ALA A 355 -6.95 8.86 21.59
C ALA A 355 -7.19 8.65 23.09
N ASP A 356 -8.17 7.82 23.47
CA ASP A 356 -8.47 7.46 24.86
C ASP A 356 -7.52 6.40 25.47
N GLY A 357 -6.53 5.93 24.70
CA GLY A 357 -5.55 4.92 25.12
C GLY A 357 -6.03 3.47 25.02
N THR A 358 -7.25 3.21 24.58
CA THR A 358 -7.75 1.85 24.36
C THR A 358 -7.36 1.32 22.98
N PHE A 359 -7.28 0.00 22.83
CA PHE A 359 -6.95 -0.62 21.54
C PHE A 359 -7.99 -0.28 20.47
N TRP A 360 -7.49 0.03 19.28
CA TRP A 360 -8.31 0.27 18.10
C TRP A 360 -8.58 -1.03 17.35
N ASP A 361 -9.82 -1.20 16.88
CA ASP A 361 -10.28 -2.37 16.12
C ASP A 361 -9.86 -2.35 14.64
N ARG A 362 -9.17 -1.29 14.20
CA ARG A 362 -8.67 -1.07 12.84
C ARG A 362 -9.74 -0.89 11.77
N THR A 363 -11.01 -0.72 12.16
CA THR A 363 -12.14 -0.61 11.22
C THR A 363 -13.08 0.55 11.54
N SER A 364 -13.22 0.89 12.81
CA SER A 364 -14.00 2.04 13.29
C SER A 364 -13.26 3.36 13.06
N LEU A 365 -14.01 4.46 12.96
CA LEU A 365 -13.41 5.78 12.90
C LEU A 365 -12.77 6.14 14.25
N ALA A 366 -11.46 6.34 14.24
CA ALA A 366 -10.69 6.88 15.36
C ALA A 366 -9.65 7.87 14.83
N LYS A 367 -9.47 9.01 15.49
CA LYS A 367 -8.48 10.01 15.12
C LYS A 367 -8.00 10.82 16.34
N PRO A 368 -6.68 11.02 16.54
CA PRO A 368 -5.62 10.29 15.87
C PRO A 368 -5.62 8.82 16.30
N VAL A 369 -5.23 7.95 15.38
CA VAL A 369 -4.71 6.62 15.73
C VAL A 369 -3.22 6.74 16.00
N LYS A 370 -2.75 6.09 17.07
CA LYS A 370 -1.33 6.03 17.43
C LYS A 370 -0.82 4.61 17.36
N ALA A 371 0.42 4.45 16.92
CA ALA A 371 1.08 3.15 16.91
C ALA A 371 1.51 2.77 18.34
N ASP A 372 1.45 1.47 18.62
CA ASP A 372 1.90 0.87 19.87
C ASP A 372 2.64 -0.43 19.56
N ASN A 373 3.67 -0.76 20.33
CA ASN A 373 4.48 -1.94 20.08
C ASN A 373 4.37 -2.93 21.24
N SER A 374 4.25 -4.21 20.92
CA SER A 374 4.20 -5.24 21.97
C SER A 374 5.56 -5.42 22.64
N ASN A 375 5.57 -5.95 23.87
CA ASN A 375 6.80 -6.23 24.61
C ASN A 375 7.49 -7.55 24.22
N SER A 376 6.78 -8.41 23.47
CA SER A 376 7.24 -9.75 23.12
C SER A 376 8.07 -9.73 21.84
N VAL A 377 9.35 -10.06 21.97
CA VAL A 377 10.26 -10.21 20.82
C VAL A 377 9.91 -11.49 20.07
N ILE A 378 9.58 -11.35 18.79
CA ILE A 378 9.23 -12.46 17.89
C ILE A 378 10.28 -12.73 16.82
N GLY A 379 11.31 -11.89 16.74
CA GLY A 379 12.50 -12.14 15.96
C GLY A 379 13.48 -10.98 16.03
N VAL A 380 14.58 -11.14 15.32
CA VAL A 380 15.62 -10.12 15.18
C VAL A 380 15.94 -9.93 13.72
N VAL A 381 16.24 -8.71 13.31
CA VAL A 381 16.91 -8.46 12.03
C VAL A 381 18.26 -7.80 12.26
N LEU A 382 19.21 -8.20 11.43
CA LEU A 382 20.48 -7.52 11.27
C LEU A 382 20.48 -6.78 9.95
N VAL A 383 20.96 -5.55 9.96
CA VAL A 383 21.13 -4.74 8.77
C VAL A 383 22.38 -3.90 8.85
N GLN A 384 23.09 -3.77 7.73
CA GLN A 384 24.26 -2.93 7.60
C GLN A 384 24.25 -2.28 6.22
N ILE A 385 24.36 -0.96 6.18
CA ILE A 385 24.55 -0.22 4.93
C ILE A 385 25.99 -0.41 4.45
N ILE A 386 26.11 -0.69 3.16
CA ILE A 386 27.36 -0.93 2.44
C ILE A 386 27.33 -0.19 1.09
N ASP A 387 28.43 -0.22 0.35
CA ASP A 387 28.51 0.30 -1.03
C ASP A 387 27.99 1.74 -1.18
N ASP A 388 28.52 2.63 -0.33
CA ASP A 388 28.21 4.06 -0.27
C ASP A 388 26.72 4.38 -0.15
N GLY A 389 25.94 3.49 0.47
CA GLY A 389 24.52 3.72 0.72
C GLY A 389 23.57 3.17 -0.34
N ASN A 390 24.09 2.48 -1.35
CA ASN A 390 23.31 1.90 -2.44
C ASN A 390 22.95 0.44 -2.21
N LYS A 391 23.60 -0.22 -1.23
CA LYS A 391 23.30 -1.60 -0.85
C LYS A 391 23.19 -1.76 0.66
N ILE A 392 22.47 -2.80 1.07
CA ILE A 392 22.46 -3.28 2.44
C ILE A 392 22.75 -4.77 2.49
N LYS A 393 23.46 -5.20 3.53
CA LYS A 393 23.48 -6.59 3.97
C LYS A 393 22.37 -6.78 4.98
N PHE A 394 21.50 -7.77 4.79
CA PHE A 394 20.32 -7.98 5.62
C PHE A 394 20.13 -9.46 5.95
N GLN A 395 19.67 -9.73 7.17
CA GLN A 395 19.25 -11.07 7.58
C GLN A 395 18.20 -11.01 8.68
N ALA A 396 17.12 -11.78 8.52
CA ALA A 396 16.11 -12.00 9.54
C ALA A 396 16.38 -13.30 10.31
N PHE A 397 16.09 -13.28 11.60
CA PHE A 397 16.21 -14.39 12.54
C PHE A 397 14.87 -14.57 13.28
N PRO A 398 13.93 -15.33 12.70
CA PRO A 398 12.64 -15.61 13.33
C PRO A 398 12.77 -16.35 14.66
N ASN A 399 11.92 -16.01 15.63
CA ASN A 399 11.88 -16.63 16.95
C ASN A 399 13.22 -16.61 17.71
N LYS A 400 14.05 -15.60 17.46
CA LYS A 400 15.29 -15.33 18.18
C LYS A 400 15.20 -14.01 18.92
N THR A 401 16.02 -13.89 19.97
CA THR A 401 16.24 -12.66 20.75
C THR A 401 17.59 -12.05 20.41
N ALA A 402 17.80 -10.76 20.74
CA ALA A 402 19.06 -10.09 20.42
C ALA A 402 20.31 -10.76 21.01
N ALA A 403 20.18 -11.40 22.18
CA ALA A 403 21.25 -12.11 22.87
C ALA A 403 21.71 -13.38 22.16
N GLN A 404 20.85 -13.99 21.34
CA GLN A 404 21.17 -15.22 20.60
C GLN A 404 21.91 -14.97 19.28
N ILE A 405 22.02 -13.72 18.86
CA ILE A 405 22.56 -13.33 17.54
C ILE A 405 23.86 -12.55 17.72
N SER A 406 24.99 -13.16 17.35
CA SER A 406 26.30 -12.52 17.39
C SER A 406 26.62 -11.68 16.15
N GLY A 407 26.03 -12.01 15.00
CA GLY A 407 26.27 -11.32 13.73
C GLY A 407 25.59 -12.02 12.56
N PHE A 408 25.90 -11.55 11.35
CA PHE A 408 25.44 -12.19 10.12
C PHE A 408 26.00 -13.61 9.99
N THR A 409 25.22 -14.50 9.37
CA THR A 409 25.69 -15.81 8.92
C THR A 409 25.88 -15.82 7.40
N SER A 410 26.22 -16.98 6.83
CA SER A 410 26.28 -17.18 5.38
C SER A 410 24.93 -17.02 4.68
N ALA A 411 23.81 -17.01 5.40
CA ALA A 411 22.47 -16.83 4.85
C ALA A 411 22.07 -15.35 4.67
N ALA A 412 22.92 -14.40 5.06
CA ALA A 412 22.68 -12.99 4.84
C ALA A 412 22.57 -12.67 3.34
N LYS A 413 21.57 -11.88 2.98
CA LYS A 413 21.30 -11.47 1.60
C LYS A 413 21.74 -10.01 1.40
N THR A 414 22.02 -9.66 0.15
CA THR A 414 22.30 -8.28 -0.24
C THR A 414 21.07 -7.70 -0.93
N TYR A 415 20.62 -6.54 -0.50
CA TYR A 415 19.59 -5.76 -1.18
C TYR A 415 20.21 -4.49 -1.75
N GLU A 416 19.62 -3.98 -2.82
CA GLU A 416 19.99 -2.75 -3.50
C GLU A 416 18.76 -1.86 -3.66
N ARG A 417 18.98 -0.60 -4.01
CA ARG A 417 17.90 0.28 -4.42
C ARG A 417 18.25 1.06 -5.66
#